data_AF-A0A941W150-F1
#
_entry.id   AF-A0A941W150-F1
#
_cell.length_a   1.000
_cell.length_b   1.000
_cell.length_c   1.000
_cell.angle_alpha   90.00
_cell.angle_beta   90.00
_cell.angle_gamma   90.00
#
_symmetry.space_group_name_H-M   'P 1'
#
loop_
_entity.id
_entity.type
_entity.pdbx_description
1 polymer ?
#
loop_
_entity_poly.entity_id
_entity_poly.type
_entity_poly.pdbx_seq_one_letter_code
_entity_poly.pdbx_strand_id
1 'polypeptide(L)'
;MLDKNNIFHDLIVEVRALTESHDPSLLFEDLHTDSLDGEYHFTTSKKTLFMMSRVIEDSLKIHKKRCTLYSGFQELSRFKEHSERYAKLAGYADQIFIMGIADSPIEKVADNVHILTKNADIIRGNWISIIKDHNIHITLIAQEIPSQKHHERYIGFYTNSKSLTEKAVNILDENNILSDTTISGKQTYFNI
;
A
#
# COMPACT_ATOMS: atom_id res chain seq x y z
N MET A 1 -7.96 19.57 -1.38
CA MET A 1 -6.62 20.03 -0.98
C MET A 1 -5.95 18.88 -0.25
N LEU A 2 -4.63 18.67 -0.40
CA LEU A 2 -3.91 17.68 0.42
C LEU A 2 -4.03 18.04 1.90
N ASP A 3 -4.20 17.04 2.75
CA ASP A 3 -4.30 17.25 4.18
C ASP A 3 -2.89 17.39 4.74
N LYS A 4 -2.63 18.49 5.45
CA LYS A 4 -1.33 18.78 6.06
C LYS A 4 -1.04 17.90 7.27
N ASN A 5 -2.06 17.30 7.86
CA ASN A 5 -1.92 16.37 8.98
C ASN A 5 -1.69 14.93 8.52
N ASN A 6 -1.72 14.66 7.21
CA ASN A 6 -1.45 13.33 6.70
C ASN A 6 0.02 12.95 6.90
N ILE A 7 0.30 11.75 7.42
CA ILE A 7 1.69 11.33 7.70
C ILE A 7 2.56 11.20 6.45
N PHE A 8 1.94 11.06 5.27
CA PHE A 8 2.64 11.03 3.98
C PHE A 8 2.64 12.39 3.27
N HIS A 9 2.15 13.46 3.89
CA HIS A 9 2.01 14.77 3.25
C HIS A 9 3.31 15.24 2.58
N ASP A 10 4.39 15.29 3.37
CA ASP A 10 5.69 15.79 2.90
C ASP A 10 6.26 14.91 1.79
N LEU A 11 6.10 13.59 1.90
CA LEU A 11 6.56 12.65 0.87
C LEU A 11 5.77 12.82 -0.45
N ILE A 12 4.45 13.00 -0.37
CA ILE A 12 3.61 13.30 -1.54
C ILE A 12 4.02 14.64 -2.17
N VAL A 13 4.31 15.66 -1.36
CA VAL A 13 4.77 16.97 -1.85
C VAL A 13 6.16 16.86 -2.51
N GLU A 14 7.08 16.11 -1.91
CA GLU A 14 8.43 15.86 -2.45
C GLU A 14 8.35 15.24 -3.85
N VAL A 15 7.59 14.15 -4.02
CA VAL A 15 7.48 13.47 -5.32
C VAL A 15 6.73 14.32 -6.35
N ARG A 16 5.78 15.16 -5.92
CA ARG A 16 5.08 16.10 -6.82
C ARG A 16 5.94 17.27 -7.29
N ALA A 17 7.03 17.57 -6.59
CA ALA A 17 7.99 18.56 -7.04
C ALA A 17 8.92 18.01 -8.14
N LEU A 18 8.96 16.69 -8.34
CA LEU A 18 9.69 16.06 -9.44
C LEU A 18 8.95 16.31 -10.77
N THR A 19 9.71 16.66 -11.79
CA THR A 19 9.28 17.40 -13.00
C THR A 19 8.32 16.68 -13.95
N GLU A 20 8.02 15.38 -13.76
CA GLU A 20 7.22 14.60 -14.71
C GLU A 20 5.88 14.13 -14.11
N SER A 21 4.78 14.70 -14.62
CA SER A 21 3.41 14.24 -14.34
C SER A 21 2.97 13.28 -15.44
N HIS A 22 2.55 12.07 -15.08
CA HIS A 22 2.07 11.05 -16.02
C HIS A 22 0.60 10.71 -15.76
N ASP A 23 -0.15 10.33 -16.81
CA ASP A 23 -1.45 9.69 -16.61
C ASP A 23 -1.22 8.25 -16.12
N PRO A 24 -1.61 7.92 -14.87
CA PRO A 24 -1.39 6.59 -14.32
C PRO A 24 -2.20 5.51 -15.03
N SER A 25 -3.25 5.85 -15.78
CA SER A 25 -4.05 4.87 -16.51
C SER A 25 -3.24 4.28 -17.67
N LEU A 26 -2.55 5.14 -18.42
CA LEU A 26 -1.70 4.74 -19.54
C LEU A 26 -0.46 3.95 -19.09
N LEU A 27 0.11 4.32 -17.94
CA LEU A 27 1.27 3.63 -17.37
C LEU A 27 0.98 2.18 -16.97
N PHE A 28 -0.28 1.88 -16.62
CA PHE A 28 -0.65 0.57 -16.09
C PHE A 28 -1.57 -0.27 -17.00
N GLU A 29 -2.08 0.31 -18.09
CA GLU A 29 -2.83 -0.41 -19.13
C GLU A 29 -1.92 -1.27 -20.04
N ASP A 30 -0.67 -0.85 -20.27
CA ASP A 30 0.28 -1.51 -21.19
C ASP A 30 1.23 -2.52 -20.50
N LEU A 31 0.98 -2.87 -19.23
CA LEU A 31 1.98 -3.50 -18.37
C LEU A 31 2.30 -4.97 -18.70
N HIS A 32 3.48 -5.17 -19.32
CA HIS A 32 4.47 -6.13 -18.84
C HIS A 32 5.13 -5.49 -17.61
N THR A 33 4.94 -6.04 -16.40
CA THR A 33 5.49 -5.61 -15.09
C THR A 33 6.98 -5.25 -15.02
N ASP A 34 7.71 -5.47 -16.10
CA ASP A 34 9.14 -5.24 -16.24
C ASP A 34 9.47 -3.79 -16.66
N SER A 35 8.49 -2.91 -16.92
CA SER A 35 8.73 -1.57 -17.52
C SER A 35 8.29 -0.34 -16.72
N LEU A 36 7.79 -0.47 -15.48
CA LEU A 36 7.52 0.71 -14.65
C LEU A 36 8.83 1.19 -14.03
N ASP A 37 9.40 2.28 -14.56
CA ASP A 37 10.62 2.88 -14.06
C ASP A 37 10.46 4.37 -13.76
N GLY A 38 10.89 4.80 -12.56
CA GLY A 38 10.89 6.19 -12.14
C GLY A 38 9.79 6.60 -11.17
N GLU A 39 9.64 7.91 -11.00
CA GLU A 39 8.72 8.56 -10.09
C GLU A 39 7.56 9.23 -10.83
N TYR A 40 6.34 8.89 -10.44
CA TYR A 40 5.13 9.46 -11.02
C TYR A 40 4.22 10.01 -9.95
N HIS A 41 3.66 11.18 -10.17
CA HIS A 41 2.57 11.69 -9.35
C HIS A 41 1.27 11.79 -10.14
N PHE A 42 0.15 11.67 -9.45
CA PHE A 42 -1.16 11.64 -10.10
C PHE A 42 -2.28 12.19 -9.22
N THR A 43 -3.39 12.54 -9.86
CA THR A 43 -4.71 12.65 -9.23
C THR A 43 -5.65 11.70 -9.95
N THR A 44 -6.22 10.73 -9.24
CA THR A 44 -6.99 9.67 -9.90
C THR A 44 -8.17 9.17 -9.08
N SER A 45 -8.91 8.22 -9.64
CA SER A 45 -10.07 7.60 -9.01
C SER A 45 -9.68 6.36 -8.19
N LYS A 46 -10.57 5.95 -7.27
CA LYS A 46 -10.47 4.66 -6.58
C LYS A 46 -10.32 3.46 -7.53
N LYS A 47 -11.07 3.47 -8.65
CA LYS A 47 -11.02 2.41 -9.65
C LYS A 47 -9.61 2.27 -10.25
N THR A 48 -8.97 3.40 -10.56
CA THR A 48 -7.62 3.42 -11.11
C THR A 48 -6.60 2.95 -10.07
N LEU A 49 -6.68 3.42 -8.82
CA LEU A 49 -5.79 2.96 -7.75
C LEU A 49 -5.92 1.45 -7.48
N PHE A 50 -7.14 0.92 -7.53
CA PHE A 50 -7.38 -0.51 -7.40
C PHE A 50 -6.71 -1.30 -8.53
N MET A 51 -6.82 -0.82 -9.76
CA MET A 51 -6.13 -1.41 -10.92
C MET A 51 -4.61 -1.37 -10.73
N MET A 52 -4.03 -0.20 -10.41
CA MET A 52 -2.59 -0.05 -10.20
C MET A 52 -2.06 -0.98 -9.09
N SER A 53 -2.77 -1.03 -7.95
CA SER A 53 -2.40 -1.89 -6.82
C SER A 53 -2.39 -3.35 -7.21
N ARG A 54 -3.37 -3.79 -8.00
CA ARG A 54 -3.41 -5.18 -8.46
C ARG A 54 -2.22 -5.52 -9.35
N VAL A 55 -1.84 -4.62 -10.26
CA VAL A 55 -0.68 -4.84 -11.12
C VAL A 55 0.61 -4.88 -10.30
N ILE A 56 0.77 -3.96 -9.35
CA ILE A 56 1.90 -3.95 -8.42
C ILE A 56 1.95 -5.25 -7.62
N GLU A 57 0.87 -5.64 -6.96
CA GLU A 57 0.77 -6.89 -6.21
C GLU A 57 1.07 -8.13 -7.06
N ASP A 58 0.61 -8.18 -8.31
CA ASP A 58 0.85 -9.31 -9.20
C ASP A 58 2.34 -9.44 -9.60
N SER A 59 3.15 -8.37 -9.47
CA SER A 59 4.61 -8.44 -9.66
C SER A 59 5.29 -9.39 -8.66
N LEU A 60 4.69 -9.64 -7.49
CA LEU A 60 5.21 -10.61 -6.50
C LEU A 60 5.44 -12.00 -7.12
N LYS A 61 4.63 -12.39 -8.11
CA LYS A 61 4.73 -13.69 -8.80
C LYS A 61 6.08 -13.89 -9.48
N ILE A 62 6.74 -12.80 -9.86
CA ILE A 62 8.03 -12.80 -10.56
C ILE A 62 9.19 -12.95 -9.57
N HIS A 63 8.98 -12.55 -8.31
CA HIS A 63 10.04 -12.39 -7.32
C HIS A 63 10.20 -13.55 -6.33
N LYS A 64 9.50 -14.69 -6.54
CA LYS A 64 9.74 -15.99 -5.89
C LYS A 64 9.92 -15.93 -4.36
N LYS A 65 8.99 -15.32 -3.61
CA LYS A 65 9.00 -15.20 -2.13
C LYS A 65 10.14 -14.37 -1.54
N ARG A 66 10.68 -13.40 -2.29
CA ARG A 66 11.72 -12.50 -1.77
C ARG A 66 11.18 -11.19 -1.21
N CYS A 67 10.00 -10.76 -1.66
CA CYS A 67 9.50 -9.44 -1.34
C CYS A 67 8.51 -9.46 -0.19
N THR A 68 8.57 -8.43 0.63
CA THR A 68 7.54 -8.07 1.60
C THR A 68 6.51 -7.14 0.97
N LEU A 69 5.23 -7.40 1.18
CA LEU A 69 4.12 -6.51 0.79
C LEU A 69 3.55 -5.82 2.02
N TYR A 70 3.38 -4.50 1.97
CA TYR A 70 2.60 -3.71 2.90
C TYR A 70 1.37 -3.17 2.18
N SER A 71 0.17 -3.52 2.65
CA SER A 71 -1.08 -3.03 2.09
C SER A 71 -1.94 -2.35 3.14
N GLY A 72 -2.38 -1.12 2.86
CA GLY A 72 -3.26 -0.34 3.71
C GLY A 72 -4.71 -0.42 3.25
N PHE A 73 -5.61 -0.63 4.21
CA PHE A 73 -7.06 -0.60 4.03
C PHE A 73 -7.68 0.39 5.02
N GLN A 74 -8.72 1.10 4.60
CA GLN A 74 -9.46 1.99 5.49
C GLN A 74 -10.05 1.22 6.69
N GLU A 75 -10.57 0.03 6.41
CA GLU A 75 -11.18 -0.90 7.36
C GLU A 75 -10.84 -2.35 6.98
N LEU A 76 -10.77 -3.23 7.97
CA LEU A 76 -10.54 -4.65 7.73
C LEU A 76 -11.71 -5.35 7.04
N SER A 77 -12.96 -4.87 7.20
CA SER A 77 -14.11 -5.37 6.42
C SER A 77 -13.87 -5.28 4.92
N ARG A 78 -13.17 -4.24 4.43
CA ARG A 78 -12.79 -4.09 3.02
C ARG A 78 -11.70 -5.09 2.61
N PHE A 79 -10.74 -5.35 3.49
CA PHE A 79 -9.75 -6.39 3.25
C PHE A 79 -10.40 -7.78 3.14
N LYS A 80 -11.43 -8.06 3.95
CA LYS A 80 -12.14 -9.35 3.94
C LYS A 80 -12.65 -9.72 2.55
N GLU A 81 -13.15 -8.76 1.78
CA GLU A 81 -13.61 -8.92 0.38
C GLU A 81 -12.47 -9.33 -0.58
N HIS A 82 -11.21 -9.15 -0.18
CA HIS A 82 -10.01 -9.44 -0.95
C HIS A 82 -9.13 -10.53 -0.33
N SER A 83 -9.53 -11.10 0.80
CA SER A 83 -8.72 -12.03 1.59
C SER A 83 -8.26 -13.26 0.79
N GLU A 84 -9.12 -13.83 -0.06
CA GLU A 84 -8.76 -14.95 -0.95
C GLU A 84 -7.64 -14.61 -1.94
N ARG A 85 -7.59 -13.37 -2.43
CA ARG A 85 -6.50 -12.92 -3.31
C ARG A 85 -5.19 -12.86 -2.52
N TYR A 86 -5.24 -12.32 -1.31
CA TYR A 86 -4.07 -12.25 -0.46
C TYR A 86 -3.56 -13.63 0.00
N ALA A 87 -4.45 -14.60 0.19
CA ALA A 87 -4.06 -16.00 0.39
C ALA A 87 -3.28 -16.57 -0.81
N LYS A 88 -3.64 -16.19 -2.05
CA LYS A 88 -2.87 -16.57 -3.25
C LYS A 88 -1.52 -15.84 -3.32
N LEU A 89 -1.50 -14.53 -3.02
CA LEU A 89 -0.27 -13.73 -3.00
C LEU A 89 0.73 -14.20 -1.93
N ALA A 90 0.26 -14.75 -0.81
CA ALA A 90 1.07 -15.35 0.23
C ALA A 90 2.00 -16.47 -0.29
N GLY A 91 1.60 -17.16 -1.37
CA GLY A 91 2.45 -18.14 -2.06
C GLY A 91 3.66 -17.54 -2.78
N TYR A 92 3.67 -16.23 -3.02
CA TYR A 92 4.70 -15.51 -3.79
C TYR A 92 5.45 -14.43 -3.01
N ALA A 93 4.97 -14.05 -1.83
CA ALA A 93 5.61 -13.08 -0.94
C ALA A 93 6.44 -13.78 0.17
N ASP A 94 7.45 -13.08 0.70
CA ASP A 94 8.07 -13.45 1.97
C ASP A 94 7.08 -13.20 3.11
N GLN A 95 6.73 -11.93 3.32
CA GLN A 95 5.75 -11.48 4.31
C GLN A 95 4.70 -10.57 3.67
N ILE A 96 3.50 -10.58 4.21
CA ILE A 96 2.43 -9.67 3.85
C ILE A 96 1.90 -9.01 5.13
N PHE A 97 1.93 -7.68 5.17
CA PHE A 97 1.38 -6.88 6.25
C PHE A 97 0.13 -6.15 5.75
N ILE A 98 -1.01 -6.46 6.36
CA ILE A 98 -2.29 -5.81 6.10
C ILE A 98 -2.56 -4.84 7.24
N MET A 99 -2.65 -3.54 6.93
CA MET A 99 -2.88 -2.50 7.91
C MET A 99 -4.30 -1.95 7.76
N GLY A 100 -5.09 -1.90 8.82
CA GLY A 100 -6.45 -1.34 8.74
C GLY A 100 -7.19 -1.31 10.06
N ILE A 101 -8.23 -0.48 10.14
CA ILE A 101 -9.05 -0.35 11.35
C ILE A 101 -9.81 -1.66 11.63
N ALA A 102 -9.72 -2.13 12.87
CA ALA A 102 -10.38 -3.35 13.35
C ALA A 102 -11.90 -3.17 13.50
N ASP A 103 -12.63 -3.19 12.38
CA ASP A 103 -14.10 -3.11 12.35
C ASP A 103 -14.78 -4.48 12.15
N SER A 104 -14.01 -5.50 11.78
CA SER A 104 -14.49 -6.85 11.52
C SER A 104 -13.43 -7.89 11.90
N PRO A 105 -13.81 -9.07 12.42
CA PRO A 105 -12.86 -10.15 12.65
C PRO A 105 -12.35 -10.69 11.31
N ILE A 106 -11.03 -10.91 11.25
CA ILE A 106 -10.35 -11.49 10.10
C ILE A 106 -9.87 -12.90 10.45
N GLU A 107 -10.36 -13.87 9.69
CA GLU A 107 -9.88 -15.25 9.78
C GLU A 107 -8.44 -15.35 9.28
N LYS A 108 -7.74 -16.41 9.71
CA LYS A 108 -6.36 -16.66 9.28
C LYS A 108 -6.30 -16.83 7.76
N VAL A 109 -5.55 -15.95 7.09
CA VAL A 109 -5.40 -15.94 5.62
C VAL A 109 -4.27 -16.87 5.18
N ALA A 110 -3.06 -16.70 5.73
CA ALA A 110 -1.92 -17.59 5.56
C ALA A 110 -0.91 -17.36 6.70
N ASP A 111 0.11 -18.22 6.81
CA ASP A 111 1.11 -18.14 7.90
C ASP A 111 1.98 -16.88 7.85
N ASN A 112 2.24 -16.35 6.65
CA ASN A 112 3.04 -15.16 6.41
C ASN A 112 2.19 -13.90 6.14
N VAL A 113 0.90 -13.94 6.47
CA VAL A 113 0.00 -12.77 6.40
C VAL A 113 -0.28 -12.29 7.82
N HIS A 114 0.02 -11.02 8.07
CA HIS A 114 -0.08 -10.38 9.37
C HIS A 114 -1.08 -9.23 9.31
N ILE A 115 -1.99 -9.18 10.27
CA ILE A 115 -3.00 -8.12 10.37
C ILE A 115 -2.54 -7.14 11.45
N LEU A 116 -2.37 -5.87 11.06
CA LEU A 116 -1.88 -4.78 11.90
C LEU A 116 -3.00 -3.74 12.05
N THR A 117 -3.43 -3.48 13.28
CA THR A 117 -4.57 -2.58 13.54
C THR A 117 -4.23 -1.42 14.46
N LYS A 118 -3.08 -1.49 15.13
CA LYS A 118 -2.57 -0.43 15.99
C LYS A 118 -2.30 0.83 15.16
N ASN A 119 -2.82 1.96 15.61
CA ASN A 119 -2.70 3.27 14.95
C ASN A 119 -3.15 3.29 13.48
N ALA A 120 -3.95 2.31 13.04
CA ALA A 120 -4.43 2.23 11.67
C ALA A 120 -5.41 3.36 11.32
N ASP A 121 -5.98 4.03 12.32
CA ASP A 121 -6.81 5.22 12.15
C ASP A 121 -6.06 6.39 11.53
N ILE A 122 -4.75 6.51 11.79
CA ILE A 122 -3.88 7.57 11.24
C ILE A 122 -3.74 7.46 9.71
N ILE A 123 -3.77 6.22 9.18
CA ILE A 123 -3.66 5.94 7.74
C ILE A 123 -5.01 5.64 7.08
N ARG A 124 -6.14 5.84 7.78
CA ARG A 124 -7.47 5.55 7.25
C ARG A 124 -7.76 6.25 5.91
N GLY A 125 -7.25 7.47 5.74
CA GLY A 125 -7.40 8.26 4.51
C GLY A 125 -6.37 7.93 3.42
N ASN A 126 -5.50 6.94 3.64
CA ASN A 126 -4.42 6.62 2.73
C ASN A 126 -4.66 5.29 1.99
N TRP A 127 -4.38 5.32 0.70
CA TRP A 127 -4.15 4.14 -0.11
C TRP A 127 -2.66 3.79 -0.02
N ILE A 128 -2.33 2.55 0.36
CA ILE A 128 -0.93 2.12 0.55
C ILE A 128 -0.76 0.74 -0.08
N SER A 129 0.18 0.63 -1.01
CA SER A 129 0.66 -0.65 -1.54
C SER A 129 2.16 -0.53 -1.78
N ILE A 130 2.95 -1.23 -0.96
CA ILE A 130 4.42 -1.16 -0.98
C ILE A 130 4.98 -2.56 -1.10
N ILE A 131 5.79 -2.82 -2.11
CA ILE A 131 6.58 -4.04 -2.25
C ILE A 131 8.04 -3.68 -2.05
N LYS A 132 8.72 -4.40 -1.16
CA LYS A 132 10.17 -4.24 -1.01
C LYS A 132 10.92 -5.55 -0.79
N ASP A 133 12.13 -5.62 -1.34
CA ASP A 133 13.23 -6.54 -1.03
C ASP A 133 14.54 -5.72 -1.14
N HIS A 134 15.70 -6.32 -0.90
CA HIS A 134 17.01 -5.71 -1.08
C HIS A 134 17.20 -5.01 -2.44
N ASN A 135 16.60 -5.54 -3.51
CA ASN A 135 16.77 -5.06 -4.88
C ASN A 135 15.48 -4.56 -5.54
N ILE A 136 14.32 -4.75 -4.90
CA ILE A 136 13.02 -4.46 -5.51
C ILE A 136 12.34 -3.46 -4.60
N HIS A 137 11.92 -2.33 -5.16
CA HIS A 137 11.28 -1.26 -4.43
C HIS A 137 10.15 -0.78 -5.31
N ILE A 138 8.91 -0.91 -4.85
CA ILE A 138 7.72 -0.43 -5.55
C ILE A 138 6.81 0.18 -4.50
N THR A 139 6.39 1.41 -4.70
CA THR A 139 5.55 2.14 -3.75
C THR A 139 4.44 2.84 -4.48
N LEU A 140 3.20 2.59 -4.05
CA LEU A 140 2.01 3.32 -4.42
C LEU A 140 1.39 3.87 -3.15
N ILE A 141 1.42 5.19 -3.00
CA ILE A 141 0.80 5.89 -1.88
C ILE A 141 -0.11 6.99 -2.43
N ALA A 142 -1.33 7.06 -1.92
CA ALA A 142 -2.22 8.15 -2.24
C ALA A 142 -3.04 8.57 -1.02
N GLN A 143 -3.40 9.84 -0.96
CA GLN A 143 -4.30 10.40 0.02
C GLN A 143 -5.67 10.64 -0.63
N GLU A 144 -6.73 10.18 0.04
CA GLU A 144 -8.09 10.56 -0.30
C GLU A 144 -8.27 12.08 -0.15
N ILE A 145 -8.90 12.68 -1.15
CA ILE A 145 -9.30 14.09 -1.16
C ILE A 145 -10.77 14.14 -0.76
N PRO A 146 -11.12 14.85 0.33
CA PRO A 146 -12.52 15.10 0.65
C PRO A 146 -13.22 15.78 -0.53
N SER A 147 -14.28 15.15 -1.06
CA SER A 147 -15.08 15.69 -2.15
C SER A 147 -16.53 15.86 -1.71
N GLN A 148 -17.10 17.05 -1.95
CA GLN A 148 -18.53 17.32 -1.74
C GLN A 148 -19.43 16.64 -2.78
N LYS A 149 -18.87 16.18 -3.90
CA LYS A 149 -19.57 15.46 -4.99
C LYS A 149 -19.10 14.00 -5.00
N HIS A 150 -20.04 13.06 -5.16
CA HIS A 150 -19.98 11.60 -4.95
C HIS A 150 -18.86 10.77 -5.63
N HIS A 151 -17.72 11.33 -5.99
CA HIS A 151 -16.57 10.60 -6.53
C HIS A 151 -15.35 10.83 -5.66
N GLU A 152 -14.97 9.80 -4.89
CA GLU A 152 -13.70 9.73 -4.18
C GLU A 152 -12.55 9.95 -5.17
N ARG A 153 -11.72 10.96 -4.89
CA ARG A 153 -10.50 11.26 -5.66
C ARG A 153 -9.30 11.12 -4.75
N TYR A 154 -8.18 10.74 -5.33
CA TYR A 154 -6.95 10.49 -4.60
C TYR A 154 -5.80 11.25 -5.26
N ILE A 155 -4.98 11.92 -4.45
CA ILE A 155 -3.69 12.48 -4.90
C ILE A 155 -2.60 11.59 -4.34
N GLY A 156 -1.69 11.14 -5.19
CA GLY A 156 -0.65 10.23 -4.77
C GLY A 156 0.49 10.15 -5.74
N PHE A 157 1.34 9.15 -5.51
CA PHE A 157 2.47 8.85 -6.34
C PHE A 157 2.73 7.34 -6.44
N TYR A 158 3.42 6.99 -7.52
CA TYR A 158 4.10 5.73 -7.73
C TYR A 158 5.61 6.00 -7.76
N THR A 159 6.42 5.08 -7.25
CA THR A 159 7.87 5.11 -7.43
C THR A 159 8.46 3.71 -7.33
N ASN A 160 9.60 3.51 -7.98
CA ASN A 160 10.49 2.37 -7.76
C ASN A 160 11.84 2.76 -7.09
N SER A 161 11.94 4.00 -6.60
CA SER A 161 13.13 4.49 -5.90
C SER A 161 13.26 3.87 -4.53
N LYS A 162 14.41 3.22 -4.29
CA LYS A 162 14.78 2.68 -2.99
C LYS A 162 14.64 3.70 -1.86
N SER A 163 15.16 4.92 -2.07
CA SER A 163 15.14 5.98 -1.05
C SER A 163 13.71 6.38 -0.68
N LEU A 164 12.83 6.56 -1.66
CA LEU A 164 11.43 6.95 -1.42
C LEU A 164 10.63 5.80 -0.80
N THR A 165 10.87 4.56 -1.21
CA THR A 165 10.27 3.37 -0.59
C THR A 165 10.71 3.20 0.86
N GLU A 166 11.99 3.38 1.18
CA GLU A 166 12.49 3.32 2.55
C GLU A 166 11.89 4.44 3.41
N LYS A 167 11.81 5.68 2.91
CA LYS A 167 11.11 6.78 3.59
C LYS A 167 9.64 6.42 3.89
N ALA A 168 8.91 5.90 2.90
CA ALA A 168 7.52 5.50 3.07
C ALA A 168 7.33 4.45 4.19
N VAL A 169 8.22 3.46 4.26
CA VAL A 169 8.14 2.43 5.30
C VAL A 169 8.55 2.96 6.67
N ASN A 170 9.57 3.82 6.74
CA ASN A 170 9.99 4.46 7.98
C ASN A 170 8.86 5.32 8.57
N ILE A 171 8.11 6.04 7.74
CA ILE A 171 6.92 6.78 8.18
C ILE A 171 5.91 5.84 8.88
N LEU A 172 5.68 4.64 8.34
CA LEU A 172 4.79 3.67 8.98
C LEU A 172 5.36 3.15 10.32
N ASP A 173 6.66 2.92 10.38
CA ASP A 173 7.35 2.43 11.58
C ASP A 173 7.38 3.48 12.71
N GLU A 174 7.78 4.72 12.40
CA GLU A 174 7.84 5.86 13.33
C GLU A 174 6.46 6.19 13.93
N ASN A 175 5.39 5.96 13.16
CA ASN A 175 4.01 6.11 13.63
C ASN A 175 3.47 4.85 14.36
N ASN A 176 4.32 3.88 14.64
CA ASN A 176 4.01 2.62 15.33
C ASN A 176 2.92 1.78 14.65
N ILE A 177 2.75 1.91 13.33
CA ILE A 177 1.80 1.10 12.54
C ILE A 177 2.41 -0.29 12.32
N LEU A 178 3.74 -0.38 12.18
CA LEU A 178 4.48 -1.62 11.98
C LEU A 178 5.01 -2.24 13.28
N SER A 179 4.65 -1.73 14.46
CA SER A 179 5.33 -2.11 15.71
C SER A 179 5.22 -3.61 16.06
N ASP A 180 4.18 -4.29 15.58
CA ASP A 180 3.96 -5.72 15.87
C ASP A 180 4.76 -6.64 14.93
N THR A 181 5.43 -6.07 13.91
CA THR A 181 6.22 -6.83 12.93
C THR A 181 7.53 -7.42 13.50
N THR A 182 7.93 -6.99 14.70
CA THR A 182 9.14 -7.47 15.38
C THR A 182 8.99 -8.85 16.02
N ILE A 183 7.78 -9.43 16.08
CA ILE A 183 7.58 -10.77 16.62
C ILE A 183 7.52 -11.77 15.47
N SER A 184 8.69 -12.29 15.10
CA SER A 184 8.80 -13.53 14.31
C SER A 184 7.85 -14.59 14.91
N GLY A 185 6.77 -14.91 14.18
CA GLY A 185 5.93 -16.07 14.44
C GLY A 185 4.74 -15.93 15.38
N LYS A 186 4.24 -14.73 15.72
CA LYS A 186 2.95 -14.62 16.43
C LYS A 186 1.96 -13.70 15.75
N GLN A 187 0.92 -14.31 15.18
CA GLN A 187 -0.33 -13.65 14.84
C GLN A 187 -0.97 -13.07 16.11
N THR A 188 -1.28 -11.79 16.10
CA THR A 188 -2.13 -11.15 17.10
C THR A 188 -3.58 -11.48 16.79
N TYR A 189 -4.16 -12.43 17.53
CA TYR A 189 -5.60 -12.69 17.48
C TYR A 189 -6.34 -11.60 18.26
N PHE A 190 -7.34 -10.99 17.63
CA PHE A 190 -8.30 -10.13 18.32
C PHE A 190 -9.48 -10.99 18.79
N ASN A 191 -9.74 -10.98 20.09
CA ASN A 191 -11.07 -11.28 20.61
C ASN A 191 -11.83 -9.94 20.65
N ILE A 192 -12.95 -9.88 19.92
CA ILE A 192 -13.95 -8.81 20.04
C ILE A 192 -14.72 -9.02 21.35
#